data_AF-A0A968HZZ6-F1
#
_entry.id   AF-A0A968HZZ6-F1
#
_cell.length_a   1.000
_cell.length_b   1.000
_cell.length_c   1.000
_cell.angle_alpha   90.00
_cell.angle_beta   90.00
_cell.angle_gamma   90.00
#
_symmetry.space_group_name_H-M   'P 1'
#
loop_
_entity.id
_entity.type
_entity.pdbx_description
1 polymer ?
#
loop_
_entity_poly.entity_id
_entity_poly.type
_entity_poly.pdbx_seq_one_letter_code
_entity_poly.pdbx_strand_id
1 'polypeptide(L)' 'MRLNDAQPKTGSQHRRRRLGRGIAAGQGASCGFGMRGQKSRSGRPTRPGFEGGQKPSSYSPG' A
#
# COMPACT_ATOMS: atom_id res chain seq x y z
N MET A 1 -18.64 19.12 28.27
CA MET A 1 -18.51 18.66 26.86
C MET A 1 -19.74 17.85 26.53
N ARG A 2 -20.59 18.30 25.60
CA ARG A 2 -21.69 17.47 25.07
C ARG A 2 -21.13 16.64 23.91
N LEU A 3 -21.79 15.54 23.55
CA LEU A 3 -21.33 14.67 22.46
C LEU A 3 -21.16 15.41 21.13
N ASN A 4 -21.96 16.45 20.90
CA ASN A 4 -21.93 17.25 19.66
C ASN A 4 -20.80 18.29 19.61
N ASP A 5 -20.19 18.60 20.76
CA ASP A 5 -19.15 19.62 20.88
C ASP A 5 -17.73 19.00 20.84
N ALA A 6 -17.64 17.67 20.75
CA ALA A 6 -16.38 16.96 20.73
C ALA A 6 -15.61 17.26 19.45
N GLN A 7 -14.53 18.03 19.56
CA GLN A 7 -13.63 18.33 18.47
C GLN A 7 -12.32 17.54 18.61
N PRO A 8 -11.80 16.96 17.52
CA PRO A 8 -10.50 16.30 17.54
C PRO A 8 -9.38 17.32 17.75
N LYS A 9 -8.28 16.89 18.37
CA LYS A 9 -7.07 17.73 18.47
C LYS A 9 -6.57 18.08 17.06
N THR A 10 -6.14 19.32 16.85
CA THR A 10 -5.55 19.75 15.58
C THR A 10 -4.44 18.79 15.13
N GLY A 11 -4.53 18.32 13.88
CA GLY A 11 -3.58 17.37 13.30
C GLY A 11 -3.77 15.90 13.71
N SER A 12 -4.74 15.57 14.56
CA SER A 12 -5.00 14.17 14.93
C SER A 12 -5.68 13.37 13.81
N GLN A 13 -6.38 14.04 12.89
CA GLN A 13 -7.10 13.40 11.79
C GLN A 13 -6.52 13.78 10.44
N HIS A 14 -6.32 12.77 9.59
CA HIS A 14 -5.86 12.92 8.22
C HIS A 14 -6.79 12.16 7.27
N ARG A 15 -7.10 12.77 6.13
CA ARG A 15 -7.94 12.13 5.11
C ARG A 15 -7.19 10.94 4.51
N ARG A 16 -7.84 9.77 4.49
CA ARG A 16 -7.30 8.58 3.80
C ARG A 16 -7.24 8.82 2.30
N ARG A 17 -6.13 8.40 1.68
CA ARG A 17 -5.99 8.42 0.23
C ARG A 17 -6.96 7.42 -0.41
N ARG A 18 -7.67 7.86 -1.45
CA ARG A 18 -8.59 7.01 -2.23
C ARG A 18 -8.03 6.83 -3.63
N LEU A 19 -7.58 5.62 -3.94
CA LEU A 19 -6.97 5.25 -5.21
C LEU A 19 -8.02 5.12 -6.31
N GLY A 20 -7.64 5.34 -7.58
CA GLY A 20 -8.52 5.10 -8.73
C GLY A 20 -9.71 6.05 -8.83
N ARG A 21 -9.54 7.31 -8.44
CA ARG A 21 -10.61 8.34 -8.44
C ARG A 21 -10.26 9.53 -9.33
N GLY A 22 -9.93 9.24 -10.58
CA GLY A 22 -9.62 10.23 -11.61
C GLY A 22 -8.17 10.72 -11.59
N ILE A 23 -7.75 11.32 -12.71
CA ILE A 23 -6.36 11.73 -12.95
C ILE A 23 -5.95 12.85 -11.99
N ALA A 24 -6.84 13.82 -11.74
CA ALA A 24 -6.61 14.93 -10.83
C ALA A 24 -6.32 14.51 -9.38
N ALA A 25 -6.75 13.31 -8.97
CA ALA A 25 -6.43 12.74 -7.66
C ALA A 25 -4.99 12.18 -7.57
N GLY A 26 -4.20 12.22 -8.66
CA GLY A 26 -2.80 11.82 -8.72
C GLY A 26 -2.54 10.31 -8.72
N GLN A 27 -3.57 9.48 -8.56
CA GLN A 27 -3.50 8.01 -8.59
C GLN A 27 -4.70 7.41 -9.33
N GLY A 28 -5.14 8.07 -10.40
CA GLY A 28 -6.32 7.67 -11.17
C GLY A 28 -6.11 6.42 -12.01
N ALA A 29 -5.03 6.37 -12.80
CA ALA A 29 -4.85 5.33 -13.82
C ALA A 29 -4.28 4.03 -13.26
N SER A 30 -3.06 4.08 -12.71
CA SER A 30 -2.35 2.89 -12.22
C SER A 30 -2.51 2.66 -10.72
N CYS A 31 -3.23 3.55 -10.02
CA CYS A 31 -3.31 3.55 -8.55
C CYS A 31 -1.94 3.54 -7.84
N GLY A 32 -0.87 3.94 -8.53
CA GLY A 32 0.51 3.90 -8.02
C GLY A 32 1.23 2.55 -8.22
N PHE A 33 0.61 1.56 -8.85
CA PHE A 33 1.21 0.24 -9.08
C PHE A 33 2.02 0.13 -10.39
N GLY A 34 2.03 1.18 -11.20
CA GLY A 34 2.64 1.15 -12.54
C GLY A 34 1.77 0.44 -13.58
N MET A 35 2.33 0.21 -14.78
CA MET A 35 1.56 -0.26 -15.93
C MET A 35 1.53 -1.79 -16.08
N ARG A 36 2.60 -2.47 -15.66
CA ARG A 36 2.84 -3.91 -15.86
C ARG A 36 3.67 -4.47 -14.70
N GLY A 37 4.01 -5.75 -14.80
CA GLY A 37 4.87 -6.45 -13.83
C GLY A 37 4.07 -7.23 -12.80
N GLN A 38 4.73 -8.16 -12.12
CA GLN A 38 4.07 -9.06 -11.16
C GLN A 38 3.38 -8.29 -10.03
N LYS A 39 3.99 -7.20 -9.55
CA LYS A 39 3.48 -6.36 -8.46
C LYS A 39 2.28 -5.49 -8.84
N SER A 40 1.98 -5.32 -10.14
CA SER A 40 0.83 -4.55 -10.61
C SER A 40 -0.43 -5.41 -10.77
N ARG A 41 -0.32 -6.73 -10.60
CA ARG A 41 -1.44 -7.68 -10.70
C ARG A 41 -2.12 -7.85 -9.35
N SER A 42 -3.41 -8.20 -9.39
CA SER A 42 -4.16 -8.56 -8.20
C SER A 42 -3.58 -9.84 -7.57
N GLY A 43 -3.70 -9.94 -6.24
CA GLY A 43 -3.22 -11.08 -5.47
C GLY A 43 -2.01 -10.74 -4.60
N ARG A 44 -1.38 -11.78 -4.05
CA ARG A 44 -0.20 -11.62 -3.20
C ARG A 44 1.03 -11.41 -4.08
N PRO A 45 1.83 -10.35 -3.85
CA PRO A 45 3.14 -10.27 -4.47
C PRO A 45 4.03 -11.38 -3.91
N THR A 46 5.21 -11.48 -4.49
CA THR A 46 6.29 -12.34 -4.01
C THR A 46 6.46 -12.29 -2.49
N ARG A 47 6.60 -13.47 -1.86
CA ARG A 47 6.80 -13.59 -0.41
C ARG A 47 8.02 -12.79 0.08
N PRO A 48 7.97 -12.18 1.27
CA PRO A 48 9.15 -11.54 1.88
C PRO A 48 10.33 -12.54 1.96
N GLY A 49 11.54 -12.08 1.64
CA GLY A 49 12.74 -12.92 1.61
C GLY A 49 12.90 -13.82 0.38
N PHE A 50 12.04 -13.71 -0.65
CA PHE A 50 12.31 -14.36 -1.94
C PHE A 50 13.11 -13.44 -2.86
N GLU A 51 14.23 -13.96 -3.35
CA GLU A 51 15.21 -13.23 -4.17
C GLU A 51 15.16 -13.65 -5.65
N GLY A 52 14.07 -14.25 -6.13
CA GLY A 52 13.90 -14.60 -7.55
C GLY A 52 14.28 -16.04 -7.93
N GLY A 53 14.64 -16.87 -6.95
CA GLY A 53 15.01 -18.27 -7.16
C GLY A 53 16.20 -18.73 -6.32
N GLN A 54 16.96 -17.78 -5.76
CA GLN A 54 18.03 -18.06 -4.81
C GLN A 54 17.48 -18.65 -3.51
N LYS A 55 18.25 -19.57 -2.90
CA LYS A 55 17.95 -20.05 -1.55
C LYS A 55 18.08 -18.87 -0.58
N PRO A 56 17.15 -18.69 0.37
CA PRO A 56 17.27 -17.62 1.35
C PRO A 56 18.61 -17.71 2.07
N SER A 57 19.22 -16.58 2.42
CA SER A 57 20.47 -16.58 3.19
C SER A 57 20.37 -17.29 4.55
N SER A 58 19.14 -17.50 5.06
CA SER A 58 18.86 -18.31 6.24
C SER A 58 18.84 -19.83 5.98
N TYR A 59 19.01 -20.27 4.75
CA TYR A 59 19.03 -21.68 4.37
C TYR A 59 20.43 -22.25 4.63
N SER A 60 20.62 -22.85 5.80
CA SER A 60 21.77 -23.72 6.07
C SER A 60 21.35 -25.17 5.75
N PRO A 61 21.96 -25.82 4.75
CA PRO A 61 21.81 -27.26 4.61
C PRO A 61 22.59 -27.91 5.77
N GLY A 62 21.92 -28.80 6.49
CA GLY A 62 22.61 -29.69 7.44
C GLY A 62 23.54 -30.67 6.74
#